data_AF-A0A3D2S7W5-F1
#
_entry.id   AF-A0A3D2S7W5-F1
#
_cell.length_a   1.000
_cell.length_b   1.000
_cell.length_c   1.000
_cell.angle_alpha   90.00
_cell.angle_beta   90.00
_cell.angle_gamma   90.00
#
_symmetry.space_group_name_H-M   'P 1'
#
loop_
_entity.id
_entity.type
_entity.pdbx_description
1 polymer ?
#
loop_
_entity_poly.entity_id
_entity_poly.type
_entity_poly.pdbx_seq_one_letter_code
_entity_poly.pdbx_strand_id
1 'polypeptide(L)'
;MHRHDSNTAILIFARNPEDEVRSKQWKERFNYKLASGLWQHARKVAAQSGLPVILHTTAHQEGPTFGLRLQRALQLAFDQGYENVIAIGSDCPQLKSHHLRKAAAMLEYHDVVGGPDFRGGVYLLGLS
;
A
#
# COMPACT_ATOMS: atom_id res chain seq x y z
N MET A 1 23.63 -10.09 -0.56
CA MET A 1 22.26 -10.63 -0.53
C MET A 1 21.70 -10.31 0.85
N HIS A 2 20.99 -9.19 1.02
CA HIS A 2 20.43 -8.82 2.31
C HIS A 2 19.18 -9.67 2.55
N ARG A 3 19.26 -10.65 3.45
CA ARG A 3 18.08 -11.37 3.93
C ARG A 3 17.27 -10.39 4.78
N HIS A 4 16.02 -10.15 4.41
CA HIS A 4 15.08 -9.47 5.27
C HIS A 4 14.70 -10.43 6.40
N ASP A 5 14.76 -9.98 7.66
CA ASP A 5 14.31 -10.75 8.84
C ASP A 5 12.78 -10.96 8.87
N SER A 6 12.06 -10.48 7.86
CA SER A 6 10.61 -10.62 7.71
C SER A 6 10.27 -11.01 6.28
N ASN A 7 9.56 -12.14 6.13
CA ASN A 7 9.09 -12.65 4.83
C ASN A 7 7.96 -11.78 4.23
N THR A 8 7.42 -10.84 5.01
CA THR A 8 6.30 -9.97 4.61
C THR A 8 6.73 -8.52 4.42
N ALA A 9 6.41 -7.91 3.27
CA ALA A 9 6.56 -6.48 3.02
C ALA A 9 5.21 -5.76 2.90
N ILE A 10 5.19 -4.45 3.11
CA ILE A 10 4.05 -3.58 2.83
C ILE A 10 4.31 -2.80 1.55
N LEU A 11 3.45 -2.95 0.55
CA LEU A 11 3.46 -2.19 -0.67
C LEU A 11 2.47 -1.01 -0.57
N ILE A 12 2.98 0.22 -0.49
CA ILE A 12 2.16 1.42 -0.59
C ILE A 12 1.96 1.74 -2.08
N PHE A 13 0.79 1.35 -2.60
CA PHE A 13 0.36 1.60 -3.97
C PHE A 13 -0.58 2.82 -4.00
N ALA A 14 0.00 4.01 -4.14
CA ALA A 14 -0.74 5.26 -4.12
C ALA A 14 -0.19 6.25 -5.15
N ARG A 15 -1.03 7.18 -5.63
CA ARG A 15 -0.59 8.28 -6.49
C ARG A 15 0.23 9.26 -5.68
N ASN A 16 1.21 9.93 -6.28
CA ASN A 16 1.85 11.07 -5.62
C ASN A 16 0.81 12.14 -5.25
N PRO A 17 0.96 12.85 -4.12
CA PRO A 17 0.02 13.90 -3.70
C PRO A 17 -0.24 14.94 -4.80
N GLU A 18 0.79 15.28 -5.59
CA GLU A 18 0.69 16.20 -6.72
C GLU A 18 -0.24 15.68 -7.83
N ASP A 19 -0.17 14.38 -8.14
CA ASP A 19 -1.04 13.73 -9.12
C ASP A 19 -2.45 13.52 -8.59
N GLU A 20 -2.60 13.31 -7.28
CA GLU A 20 -3.90 13.14 -6.64
C GLU A 20 -4.73 14.43 -6.72
N VAL A 21 -4.10 15.58 -6.46
CA VAL A 21 -4.71 16.92 -6.57
C VAL A 21 -5.13 17.21 -8.01
N ARG A 22 -4.31 16.86 -9.01
CA ARG A 22 -4.65 17.03 -10.43
C ARG A 22 -5.85 16.19 -10.87
N SER A 23 -6.09 15.05 -10.20
CA SER A 23 -7.18 14.13 -10.53
C SER A 23 -8.53 14.46 -9.89
N LYS A 24 -8.57 15.28 -8.82
CA LYS A 24 -9.79 15.63 -8.08
C LYS A 24 -10.10 17.14 -8.28
N GLN A 25 -11.15 17.47 -9.03
CA GLN A 25 -11.58 18.83 -9.47
C GLN A 25 -11.93 19.85 -8.35
N TRP A 26 -11.48 19.70 -7.10
CA TRP A 26 -11.83 20.60 -5.99
C TRP A 26 -10.67 21.57 -5.66
N LYS A 27 -10.95 22.66 -4.90
CA LYS A 27 -10.04 23.78 -4.62
C LYS A 27 -8.61 23.32 -4.25
N GLU A 28 -7.67 23.58 -5.17
CA GLU A 28 -6.34 22.96 -5.27
C GLU A 28 -5.51 22.92 -3.98
N ARG A 29 -5.50 23.99 -3.18
CA ARG A 29 -4.68 24.07 -1.95
C ARG A 29 -5.20 23.23 -0.78
N PHE A 30 -6.52 23.08 -0.64
CA PHE A 30 -7.12 22.26 0.42
C PHE A 30 -6.94 20.78 0.13
N ASN A 31 -7.07 20.41 -1.15
CA ASN A 31 -6.83 19.05 -1.64
C ASN A 31 -5.39 18.58 -1.40
N TYR A 32 -4.39 19.43 -1.67
CA TYR A 32 -2.99 19.05 -1.47
C TYR A 32 -2.68 18.76 0.00
N LYS A 33 -3.19 19.57 0.94
CA LYS A 33 -2.97 19.34 2.38
C LYS A 33 -3.64 18.05 2.86
N LEU A 34 -4.84 17.75 2.37
CA LEU A 34 -5.52 16.50 2.70
C LEU A 34 -4.82 15.28 2.09
N ALA A 35 -4.49 15.32 0.80
CA ALA A 35 -3.78 14.24 0.11
C ALA A 35 -2.41 13.98 0.75
N SER A 36 -1.63 15.03 1.02
CA SER A 36 -0.34 14.89 1.70
C SER A 36 -0.49 14.38 3.14
N GLY A 37 -1.53 14.80 3.87
CA GLY A 37 -1.84 14.26 5.20
C GLY A 37 -2.18 12.76 5.18
N LEU A 38 -2.99 12.33 4.22
CA LEU A 38 -3.34 10.91 4.02
C LEU A 38 -2.11 10.08 3.63
N TRP A 39 -1.26 10.61 2.76
CA TRP A 39 0.02 9.98 2.40
C TRP A 39 0.95 9.83 3.59
N GLN A 40 1.10 10.89 4.38
CA GLN A 40 1.90 10.86 5.61
C GLN A 40 1.34 9.85 6.61
N HIS A 41 0.02 9.77 6.74
CA HIS A 41 -0.65 8.79 7.59
C HIS A 41 -0.34 7.35 7.15
N ALA A 42 -0.52 7.03 5.86
CA ALA A 42 -0.23 5.71 5.33
C ALA A 42 1.23 5.29 5.55
N ARG A 43 2.18 6.19 5.26
CA ARG A 43 3.62 5.96 5.50
C ARG A 43 3.92 5.77 6.98
N LYS A 44 3.35 6.60 7.86
CA LYS A 44 3.54 6.51 9.31
C LYS A 44 3.02 5.19 9.84
N VAL A 45 1.82 4.78 9.42
CA VAL A 45 1.18 3.53 9.84
C VAL A 45 1.97 2.31 9.36
N ALA A 46 2.46 2.33 8.12
CA ALA A 46 3.32 1.28 7.58
C ALA A 46 4.64 1.19 8.36
N ALA A 47 5.31 2.32 8.61
CA ALA A 47 6.56 2.36 9.39
C ALA A 47 6.35 1.85 10.83
N GLN A 48 5.23 2.21 11.47
CA GLN A 48 4.87 1.74 12.82
C GLN A 48 4.51 0.25 12.90
N SER A 49 4.37 -0.45 11.77
CA SER A 49 4.14 -1.90 11.78
C SER A 49 5.42 -2.69 12.11
N GLY A 50 6.60 -2.11 11.85
CA GLY A 50 7.89 -2.81 11.93
C GLY A 50 8.23 -3.64 10.68
N LEU A 51 7.33 -3.73 9.70
CA LEU A 51 7.54 -4.46 8.46
C LEU A 51 8.30 -3.60 7.42
N PRO A 52 9.08 -4.23 6.52
CA PRO A 52 9.62 -3.56 5.33
C PRO A 52 8.54 -2.83 4.53
N VAL A 53 8.87 -1.64 4.01
CA VAL A 53 7.92 -0.80 3.26
C VAL A 53 8.47 -0.49 1.88
N ILE A 54 7.70 -0.84 0.84
CA ILE A 54 7.96 -0.55 -0.56
C ILE A 54 7.01 0.57 -0.99
N LEU A 55 7.55 1.66 -1.53
CA LEU A 55 6.75 2.76 -2.08
C LEU A 55 6.61 2.59 -3.59
N HIS A 56 5.38 2.50 -4.08
CA HIS A 56 5.12 2.42 -5.51
C HIS A 56 4.18 3.53 -5.97
N THR A 57 4.80 4.66 -6.29
CA THR A 57 4.16 5.92 -6.68
C THR A 57 3.85 6.00 -8.17
N THR A 58 3.03 6.96 -8.59
CA THR A 58 2.60 7.14 -9.99
C THR A 58 3.75 7.07 -11.00
N ALA A 59 4.92 7.61 -10.65
CA ALA A 59 6.11 7.62 -11.51
C ALA A 59 6.60 6.22 -11.91
N HIS A 60 6.24 5.19 -11.14
CA HIS A 60 6.67 3.81 -11.34
C HIS A 60 5.51 2.88 -11.73
N GLN A 61 4.28 3.40 -11.84
CA GLN A 61 3.12 2.60 -12.19
C GLN A 61 2.96 2.51 -13.71
N GLU A 62 3.42 1.41 -14.29
CA GLU A 62 3.38 1.18 -15.73
C GLU A 62 2.22 0.28 -16.14
N GLY A 63 1.44 0.69 -17.15
CA GLY A 63 0.41 -0.17 -17.75
C GLY A 63 -0.93 0.53 -17.99
N PRO A 64 -1.74 0.00 -18.93
CA PRO A 64 -2.97 0.67 -19.37
C PRO A 64 -4.08 0.61 -18.32
N THR A 65 -4.07 -0.39 -17.43
CA THR A 65 -5.11 -0.61 -16.42
C THR A 65 -4.55 -0.53 -15.00
N PHE A 66 -5.43 -0.22 -14.04
CA PHE A 66 -5.08 -0.29 -12.62
C PHE A 66 -4.56 -1.67 -12.22
N GLY A 67 -5.26 -2.73 -12.67
CA GLY A 67 -4.89 -4.11 -12.39
C GLY A 67 -3.48 -4.46 -12.87
N LEU A 68 -3.10 -4.06 -14.09
CA LEU A 68 -1.74 -4.34 -14.58
C LEU A 68 -0.68 -3.57 -13.81
N ARG A 69 -0.96 -2.31 -13.45
CA ARG A 69 -0.04 -1.49 -12.63
C ARG A 69 0.16 -2.11 -11.25
N LEU A 70 -0.92 -2.57 -10.61
CA LEU A 70 -0.85 -3.24 -9.31
C LEU A 70 -0.13 -4.59 -9.41
N GLN A 71 -0.44 -5.41 -10.43
CA GLN A 71 0.24 -6.69 -10.65
C GLN A 71 1.75 -6.52 -10.79
N ARG A 72 2.21 -5.53 -11.57
CA ARG A 72 3.64 -5.24 -11.72
C ARG A 72 4.27 -4.78 -10.41
N ALA A 73 3.58 -3.95 -9.64
CA ALA A 73 4.04 -3.51 -8.33
C ALA A 73 4.22 -4.67 -7.35
N LEU A 74 3.28 -5.62 -7.37
CA LEU A 74 3.35 -6.85 -6.58
C LEU A 74 4.51 -7.73 -7.05
N GLN A 75 4.65 -7.95 -8.37
CA GLN A 75 5.75 -8.73 -8.94
C GLN A 75 7.12 -8.17 -8.52
N LEU A 76 7.30 -6.85 -8.55
CA LEU A 76 8.54 -6.22 -8.09
C LEU A 76 8.86 -6.49 -6.62
N ALA A 77 7.85 -6.63 -5.77
CA ALA A 77 8.05 -7.00 -4.37
C ALA A 77 8.44 -8.49 -4.23
N PHE A 78 7.80 -9.38 -4.99
CA PHE A 78 8.20 -10.79 -5.04
C PHE A 78 9.62 -10.99 -5.59
N ASP A 79 9.99 -10.25 -6.63
CA ASP A 79 11.33 -10.28 -7.22
C ASP A 79 12.42 -9.75 -6.25
N GLN A 80 12.03 -8.97 -5.25
CA GLN A 80 12.91 -8.54 -4.15
C GLN A 80 13.10 -9.62 -3.06
N GLY A 81 12.41 -10.76 -3.18
CA GLY A 81 12.55 -11.92 -2.29
C GLY A 81 11.59 -11.91 -1.09
N TYR A 82 10.54 -11.08 -1.11
CA TYR A 82 9.45 -11.21 -0.14
C TYR A 82 8.52 -12.34 -0.55
N GLU A 83 8.10 -13.16 0.41
CA GLU A 83 7.13 -14.24 0.18
C GLU A 83 5.70 -13.73 0.34
N ASN A 84 5.51 -12.69 1.16
CA ASN A 84 4.20 -12.10 1.43
C ASN A 84 4.25 -10.59 1.15
N VAL A 85 3.23 -10.05 0.52
CA VAL A 85 3.15 -8.61 0.22
C VAL A 85 1.79 -8.07 0.64
N ILE A 86 1.74 -7.04 1.48
CA ILE A 86 0.50 -6.37 1.88
C ILE A 86 0.37 -5.08 1.08
N ALA A 87 -0.52 -5.04 0.09
CA ALA A 87 -0.81 -3.82 -0.63
C ALA A 87 -1.74 -2.87 0.17
N ILE A 88 -1.43 -1.57 0.19
CA ILE A 88 -2.28 -0.52 0.76
C ILE A 88 -2.29 0.74 -0.12
N GLY A 89 -3.40 1.48 -0.09
CA GLY A 89 -3.52 2.82 -0.67
C GLY A 89 -3.33 3.94 0.37
N SER A 90 -3.32 5.19 -0.09
CA SER A 90 -3.24 6.40 0.75
C SER A 90 -4.58 6.78 1.39
N ASP A 91 -5.71 6.37 0.81
CA ASP A 91 -7.03 6.97 1.08
C ASP A 91 -7.75 6.39 2.31
N CYS A 92 -7.01 5.69 3.18
CA CYS A 92 -7.53 4.94 4.33
C CYS A 92 -7.12 5.57 5.67
N PRO A 93 -7.79 6.63 6.16
CA PRO A 93 -7.45 7.29 7.43
C PRO A 93 -7.67 6.39 8.65
N GLN A 94 -8.51 5.36 8.54
CA GLN A 94 -8.77 4.41 9.62
C GLN A 94 -7.73 3.29 9.72
N LEU A 95 -6.82 3.17 8.73
CA LEU A 95 -5.75 2.18 8.76
C LEU A 95 -4.83 2.47 9.96
N LYS A 96 -4.48 1.42 10.70
CA LYS A 96 -3.64 1.47 11.90
C LYS A 96 -2.61 0.34 11.82
N SER A 97 -1.47 0.50 12.49
CA SER A 97 -0.35 -0.45 12.37
C SER A 97 -0.70 -1.87 12.83
N HIS A 98 -1.63 -2.01 13.79
CA HIS A 98 -2.11 -3.32 14.21
C HIS A 98 -2.92 -4.06 13.13
N HIS A 99 -3.58 -3.35 12.20
CA HIS A 99 -4.23 -3.98 11.05
C HIS A 99 -3.19 -4.65 10.15
N LEU A 100 -2.06 -3.97 9.92
CA LEU A 100 -0.95 -4.48 9.10
C LEU A 100 -0.23 -5.66 9.77
N ARG A 101 0.01 -5.60 11.07
CA ARG A 101 0.58 -6.74 11.82
C ARG A 101 -0.37 -7.94 11.82
N LYS A 102 -1.66 -7.72 11.99
CA LYS A 102 -2.67 -8.80 11.91
C LYS A 102 -2.71 -9.41 10.52
N ALA A 103 -2.65 -8.60 9.47
CA ALA A 103 -2.58 -9.06 8.09
C ALA A 103 -1.35 -9.95 7.85
N ALA A 104 -0.17 -9.49 8.26
CA ALA A 104 1.07 -10.27 8.14
C ALA A 104 0.97 -11.62 8.86
N ALA A 105 0.47 -11.63 10.11
CA ALA A 105 0.28 -12.87 10.87
C ALA A 105 -0.75 -13.82 10.21
N MET A 106 -1.79 -13.29 9.55
CA MET A 106 -2.76 -14.13 8.84
C MET A 106 -2.17 -14.75 7.56
N LEU A 107 -1.22 -14.06 6.90
CA LEU A 107 -0.55 -14.54 5.69
C LEU A 107 0.45 -15.68 5.94
N GLU A 108 0.85 -15.91 7.19
CA GLU A 108 1.59 -17.12 7.55
C GLU A 108 0.75 -18.40 7.38
N TYR A 109 -0.58 -18.28 7.37
CA TYR A 109 -1.50 -19.42 7.37
C TYR A 109 -2.52 -19.40 6.22
N HIS A 110 -2.58 -18.33 5.43
CA HIS A 110 -3.57 -18.16 4.35
C HIS A 110 -2.92 -17.51 3.14
N ASP A 111 -3.25 -18.01 1.95
CA ASP A 111 -2.67 -17.48 0.70
C ASP A 111 -3.21 -16.11 0.31
N VAL A 112 -4.41 -15.77 0.80
CA VAL A 112 -5.04 -14.47 0.57
C VAL A 112 -5.73 -13.99 1.83
N VAL A 113 -5.35 -12.79 2.27
CA VAL A 113 -6.02 -12.09 3.38
C VAL A 113 -6.63 -10.83 2.82
N GLY A 114 -7.94 -10.65 3.03
CA GLY A 114 -8.68 -9.43 2.69
C GLY A 114 -9.26 -8.79 3.95
N GLY A 115 -9.12 -7.47 4.11
CA GLY A 115 -9.86 -6.72 5.14
C GLY A 115 -11.17 -6.16 4.57
N PRO A 116 -12.15 -5.76 5.41
CA PRO A 116 -13.34 -5.03 4.96
C PRO A 116 -13.13 -3.50 5.08
N ASP A 117 -13.76 -2.72 4.21
CA ASP A 117 -13.86 -1.26 4.34
C ASP A 117 -15.30 -0.82 4.61
N PHE A 118 -15.44 0.16 5.51
CA PHE A 118 -16.66 0.92 5.79
C PHE A 118 -17.05 1.96 4.70
N ARG A 119 -16.20 2.15 3.67
CA ARG A 119 -16.45 2.76 2.33
C ARG A 119 -16.18 1.78 1.15
N GLY A 120 -15.98 0.48 1.40
CA GLY A 120 -15.73 -0.58 0.38
C GLY A 120 -14.29 -0.83 -0.20
N GLY A 121 -13.29 0.03 -0.01
CA GLY A 121 -11.87 -0.19 -0.30
C GLY A 121 -11.01 -0.79 0.82
N VAL A 122 -10.78 -2.09 0.74
CA VAL A 122 -9.54 -2.74 1.19
C VAL A 122 -8.98 -3.46 -0.02
N TYR A 123 -7.70 -3.23 -0.32
CA TYR A 123 -6.96 -4.12 -1.21
C TYR A 123 -5.75 -4.65 -0.46
N LEU A 124 -6.02 -5.22 0.71
CA LEU A 124 -5.14 -6.22 1.28
C LEU A 124 -5.24 -7.40 0.30
N LEU A 125 -4.29 -7.47 -0.61
CA LEU A 125 -3.94 -8.71 -1.29
C LEU A 125 -2.60 -9.06 -0.68
N GLY A 126 -2.67 -9.84 0.39
CA GLY A 126 -1.58 -10.74 0.65
C GLY A 126 -1.64 -11.87 -0.36
N LEU A 127 -0.49 -12.16 -0.94
CA LEU A 127 -0.26 -13.27 -1.85
C LEU A 127 0.99 -13.96 -1.32
N SER A 128 0.89 -15.27 -1.12
CA SER A 128 1.98 -16.19 -0.79
C SER A 128 2.54 -16.87 -2.05
#